data_AF-A0A3R7QZW9-F1
#
_entry.id   AF-A0A3R7QZW9-F1
#
_cell.length_a   1.000
_cell.length_b   1.000
_cell.length_c   1.000
_cell.angle_alpha   90.00
_cell.angle_beta   90.00
_cell.angle_gamma   90.00
#
_symmetry.space_group_name_H-M   'P 1'
#
loop_
_entity.id
_entity.type
_entity.pdbx_description
1 polymer ?
#
loop_
_entity_poly.entity_id
_entity_poly.type
_entity_poly.pdbx_seq_one_letter_code
_entity_poly.pdbx_strand_id
1 'polypeptide(L)'
;MFTALAQLLKSLSRAAIACGLGLCLLLTSCSGDAEARLSGDYVEDTVAVAQSLREVIDQPQDAEGHAQAEEEARALINDYMSRYRPQPRVNGLTSFTTMQTALNSLAGHYAGYANRPIPESLHDRIEKELIKAERTAVRGS
;
A
#
# COMPACT_ATOMS: atom_id res chain seq x y z
N MET A 1 21.22 -30.77 -42.82
CA MET A 1 21.67 -29.42 -42.45
C MET A 1 20.53 -28.43 -42.21
N PHE A 2 19.40 -28.53 -42.95
CA PHE A 2 18.23 -27.64 -42.74
C PHE A 2 17.51 -27.77 -41.40
N THR A 3 17.50 -28.95 -40.78
CA THR A 3 16.75 -29.22 -39.53
C THR A 3 17.40 -28.59 -38.30
N ALA A 4 18.74 -28.52 -38.25
CA ALA A 4 19.49 -27.92 -37.15
C ALA A 4 19.32 -26.39 -37.11
N LEU A 5 19.27 -25.75 -38.29
CA LEU A 5 19.02 -24.31 -38.41
C LEU A 5 17.62 -23.94 -37.89
N ALA A 6 16.61 -24.75 -38.22
CA ALA A 6 15.22 -24.53 -37.78
C ALA A 6 15.04 -24.71 -36.26
N GLN A 7 15.81 -25.60 -35.62
CA GLN A 7 15.79 -25.77 -34.17
C GLN A 7 16.51 -24.63 -33.45
N LEU A 8 17.61 -24.11 -34.02
CA LEU A 8 18.31 -22.93 -33.51
C LEU A 8 17.44 -21.67 -33.58
N LEU A 9 16.72 -21.49 -34.69
CA LEU A 9 15.77 -20.38 -34.87
C LEU A 9 14.60 -20.45 -33.88
N LYS A 10 14.13 -21.64 -33.52
CA LYS A 10 13.08 -21.85 -32.51
C LYS A 10 13.56 -21.63 -31.07
N SER A 11 14.84 -21.90 -30.74
CA SER A 11 15.37 -21.61 -29.40
C SER A 11 15.61 -20.11 -29.22
N LEU A 12 16.09 -19.43 -30.28
CA LEU A 12 16.27 -17.99 -30.32
C LEU A 12 14.93 -17.23 -30.17
N SER A 13 13.85 -17.71 -30.80
CA SER A 13 12.53 -17.08 -30.67
C SER A 13 11.93 -17.24 -29.26
N ARG A 14 12.13 -18.39 -28.60
CA ARG A 14 11.69 -18.61 -27.22
C ARG A 14 12.48 -17.77 -26.22
N ALA A 15 13.78 -17.61 -26.43
CA ALA A 15 14.63 -16.74 -25.62
C ALA A 15 14.24 -15.25 -25.78
N ALA A 16 13.94 -14.80 -27.01
CA ALA A 16 13.49 -13.44 -27.26
C ALA A 16 12.13 -13.13 -26.60
N ILE A 17 11.19 -14.07 -26.64
CA ILE A 17 9.89 -13.94 -25.95
C ILE A 17 10.07 -13.93 -24.42
N ALA A 18 10.94 -14.79 -23.88
CA ALA A 18 11.22 -14.83 -22.45
C ALA A 18 11.90 -13.54 -21.95
N CYS A 19 12.87 -13.01 -22.70
CA CYS A 19 13.50 -11.73 -22.39
C CYS A 19 12.54 -10.55 -22.54
N GLY A 20 11.67 -10.56 -23.56
CA GLY A 20 10.62 -9.55 -23.73
C GLY A 20 9.62 -9.53 -22.58
N LEU A 21 9.16 -10.71 -22.14
CA LEU A 21 8.28 -10.83 -20.96
C LEU A 21 8.98 -10.42 -19.66
N GLY A 22 10.26 -10.79 -19.49
CA GLY A 22 11.06 -10.35 -18.34
C GLY A 22 11.23 -8.83 -18.28
N LEU A 23 11.42 -8.17 -19.42
CA LEU A 23 11.55 -6.72 -19.51
C LEU A 23 10.22 -5.99 -19.26
N CYS A 24 9.09 -6.54 -19.72
CA CYS A 24 7.77 -5.99 -19.42
C CYS A 24 7.41 -6.07 -17.92
N LEU A 25 7.83 -7.14 -17.23
CA LEU A 25 7.65 -7.27 -15.78
C LEU A 25 8.47 -6.25 -14.99
N LEU A 26 9.62 -5.79 -15.51
CA LEU A 26 10.43 -4.73 -14.89
C LEU A 26 9.80 -3.34 -15.05
N LEU A 27 9.04 -3.10 -16.13
CA LEU A 27 8.43 -1.79 -16.43
C LEU A 27 7.07 -1.58 -15.76
N THR A 28 6.47 -2.62 -15.17
CA THR A 28 5.15 -2.52 -14.51
C THR A 28 5.26 -2.29 -13.00
N SER A 29 6.46 -2.10 -12.45
CA SER A 29 6.64 -1.69 -11.05
C SER A 29 6.51 -0.17 -10.91
N CYS A 30 5.34 0.38 -11.23
CA CYS A 30 4.93 1.73 -10.81
C CYS A 30 4.30 1.74 -9.40
N SER A 31 4.48 0.67 -8.63
CA SER A 31 4.41 0.75 -7.17
C SER A 31 5.65 1.49 -6.71
N GLY A 32 5.58 2.82 -6.60
CA GLY A 32 6.70 3.64 -6.12
C GLY A 32 7.35 3.02 -4.87
N ASP A 33 8.67 3.12 -4.76
CA ASP A 33 9.43 2.44 -3.71
C ASP A 33 8.84 2.73 -2.33
N ALA A 34 8.48 1.68 -1.58
CA ALA A 34 8.04 1.79 -0.18
C ALA A 34 9.10 2.49 0.68
N GLU A 35 10.39 2.35 0.32
CA GLU A 35 11.51 3.10 0.89
C GLU A 35 11.45 4.61 0.62
N ALA A 36 10.82 5.06 -0.47
CA ALA A 36 10.67 6.47 -0.77
C ALA A 36 9.50 7.12 -0.03
N ARG A 37 8.48 6.34 0.40
CA ARG A 37 7.30 6.86 1.11
C ARG A 37 7.42 6.84 2.63
N LEU A 38 8.24 5.95 3.18
CA LEU A 38 8.40 5.74 4.61
C LEU A 38 9.84 6.02 5.04
N SER A 39 10.02 6.91 6.01
CA SER A 39 11.32 7.31 6.55
C SER A 39 12.06 6.15 7.23
N GLY A 40 11.30 5.16 7.73
CA GLY A 40 11.78 4.07 8.56
C GLY A 40 11.73 4.37 10.05
N ASP A 41 11.54 5.62 10.48
CA ASP A 41 11.25 5.93 11.87
C ASP A 41 9.78 5.64 12.18
N TYR A 42 9.56 4.78 13.17
CA TYR A 42 8.21 4.29 13.49
C TYR A 42 7.25 5.41 13.89
N VAL A 43 7.72 6.40 14.66
CA VAL A 43 6.86 7.48 15.15
C VAL A 43 6.53 8.42 14.01
N GLU A 44 7.55 8.87 13.27
CA GLU A 44 7.40 9.74 12.11
C GLU A 44 6.45 9.11 11.08
N ASP A 45 6.67 7.85 10.72
CA ASP A 45 5.86 7.16 9.73
C ASP A 45 4.43 6.90 10.25
N THR A 46 4.24 6.62 11.53
CA THR A 46 2.88 6.47 12.09
C THR A 46 2.10 7.77 12.02
N VAL A 47 2.74 8.91 12.33
CA VAL A 47 2.13 10.24 12.26
C VAL A 47 1.81 10.60 10.82
N ALA A 48 2.78 10.45 9.91
CA ALA A 48 2.61 10.78 8.51
C ALA A 48 1.50 9.94 7.85
N VAL A 49 1.52 8.61 8.04
CA VAL A 49 0.49 7.73 7.47
C VAL A 49 -0.89 8.03 8.06
N ALA A 50 -1.00 8.30 9.36
CA ALA A 50 -2.28 8.64 9.96
C ALA A 50 -2.86 9.93 9.38
N GLN A 51 -2.03 10.94 9.16
CA GLN A 51 -2.45 12.21 8.57
C GLN A 51 -2.85 12.06 7.09
N SER A 52 -2.02 11.40 6.28
CA SER A 52 -2.34 11.15 4.87
C SER A 52 -3.62 10.36 4.69
N LEU A 53 -3.86 9.32 5.49
CA LEU A 53 -5.09 8.54 5.39
C LEU A 53 -6.33 9.32 5.85
N ARG A 54 -6.19 10.25 6.80
CA ARG A 54 -7.29 11.16 7.19
C ARG A 54 -7.69 12.06 6.03
N GLU A 55 -6.71 12.66 5.36
CA GLU A 55 -6.96 13.48 4.17
C GLU A 55 -7.68 12.71 3.05
N VAL A 56 -7.32 11.43 2.85
CA VAL A 56 -7.97 10.57 1.85
C VAL A 56 -9.41 10.25 2.23
N ILE A 57 -9.70 9.88 3.49
CA ILE A 57 -11.07 9.51 3.89
C ILE A 57 -12.01 10.72 3.96
N ASP A 58 -11.48 11.93 4.12
CA ASP A 58 -12.21 13.20 4.10
C ASP A 58 -12.51 13.67 2.66
N GLN A 59 -11.91 13.06 1.63
CA GLN A 59 -12.09 13.48 0.25
C GLN A 59 -13.51 13.13 -0.25
N PRO A 60 -14.19 14.04 -0.99
CA PRO A 60 -15.46 13.73 -1.63
C PRO A 60 -15.33 12.60 -2.65
N GLN A 61 -16.31 11.69 -2.68
CA GLN A 61 -16.34 10.54 -3.58
C GLN A 61 -16.30 10.94 -5.08
N ASP A 62 -16.81 12.11 -5.41
CA ASP A 62 -16.88 12.66 -6.77
C ASP A 62 -15.71 13.59 -7.12
N ALA A 63 -14.75 13.76 -6.20
CA ALA A 63 -13.57 14.57 -6.45
C ALA A 63 -12.69 13.97 -7.56
N GLU A 64 -12.13 14.85 -8.38
CA GLU A 64 -11.12 14.46 -9.36
C GLU A 64 -9.93 13.79 -8.65
N GLY A 65 -9.47 12.65 -9.17
CA GLY A 65 -8.35 11.91 -8.57
C GLY A 65 -8.71 11.03 -7.36
N HIS A 66 -9.96 10.96 -6.91
CA HIS A 66 -10.35 10.11 -5.75
C HIS A 66 -9.91 8.65 -5.91
N ALA A 67 -10.13 8.06 -7.10
CA ALA A 67 -9.72 6.67 -7.37
C ALA A 67 -8.19 6.46 -7.26
N GLN A 68 -7.40 7.48 -7.64
CA GLN A 68 -5.95 7.45 -7.49
C GLN A 68 -5.55 7.59 -6.01
N ALA A 69 -6.21 8.47 -5.26
CA ALA A 69 -6.01 8.60 -3.82
C ALA A 69 -6.33 7.29 -3.07
N GLU A 70 -7.39 6.57 -3.45
CA GLU A 70 -7.69 5.23 -2.90
C GLU A 70 -6.60 4.20 -3.23
N GLU A 71 -6.01 4.25 -4.42
CA GLU A 71 -4.90 3.37 -4.83
C GLU A 71 -3.63 3.68 -4.04
N GLU A 72 -3.28 4.95 -3.91
CA GLU A 72 -2.15 5.41 -3.12
C GLU A 72 -2.31 5.08 -1.63
N ALA A 73 -3.53 5.22 -1.08
CA ALA A 73 -3.84 4.81 0.28
C ALA A 73 -3.66 3.30 0.47
N ARG A 74 -4.11 2.47 -0.47
CA ARG A 74 -3.89 1.01 -0.42
C ARG A 74 -2.41 0.65 -0.46
N ALA A 75 -1.62 1.33 -1.29
CA ALA A 75 -0.18 1.15 -1.35
C ALA A 75 0.47 1.55 -0.02
N LEU A 76 0.14 2.73 0.52
CA LEU A 76 0.67 3.23 1.78
C LEU A 76 0.34 2.30 2.97
N ILE A 77 -0.88 1.75 3.01
CA ILE A 77 -1.29 0.74 4.00
C ILE A 77 -0.38 -0.49 3.91
N ASN A 78 -0.13 -0.98 2.69
CA ASN A 78 0.72 -2.15 2.48
C ASN A 78 2.17 -1.88 2.90
N ASP A 79 2.72 -0.73 2.48
CA ASP A 79 4.09 -0.30 2.82
C ASP A 79 4.27 -0.21 4.34
N TYR A 80 3.34 0.43 5.05
CA TYR A 80 3.39 0.57 6.51
C TYR A 80 3.28 -0.79 7.21
N MET A 81 2.32 -1.61 6.80
CA MET A 81 2.09 -2.92 7.42
C MET A 81 3.24 -3.90 7.16
N SER A 82 3.78 -3.92 5.95
CA SER A 82 4.91 -4.79 5.58
C SER A 82 6.18 -4.41 6.32
N ARG A 83 6.44 -3.11 6.53
CA ARG A 83 7.58 -2.60 7.29
C ARG A 83 7.49 -2.94 8.77
N TYR A 84 6.38 -2.62 9.43
CA TYR A 84 6.31 -2.60 10.91
C TYR A 84 5.74 -3.86 11.54
N ARG A 85 4.85 -4.60 10.85
CA ARG A 85 4.25 -5.82 11.40
C ARG A 85 5.28 -6.92 11.76
N PRO A 86 6.36 -7.14 10.98
CA PRO A 86 7.34 -8.17 11.32
C PRO A 86 8.24 -7.78 12.50
N GLN A 87 8.27 -6.51 12.91
CA GLN A 87 9.20 -6.00 13.91
C GLN A 87 8.68 -6.28 15.34
N PRO A 88 9.34 -7.14 16.15
CA PRO A 88 8.85 -7.50 17.48
C PRO A 88 8.81 -6.33 18.46
N ARG A 89 9.65 -5.30 18.22
CA ARG A 89 9.68 -4.08 19.04
C ARG A 89 8.48 -3.15 18.79
N VAL A 90 7.80 -3.32 17.65
CA VAL A 90 6.71 -2.43 17.21
C VAL A 90 5.36 -3.14 17.23
N ASN A 91 5.30 -4.40 16.81
CA ASN A 91 4.03 -5.08 16.54
C ASN A 91 3.15 -5.34 17.78
N GLY A 92 3.71 -5.23 18.99
CA GLY A 92 2.99 -5.29 20.27
C GLY A 92 2.59 -3.91 20.83
N LEU A 93 3.02 -2.81 20.23
CA LEU A 93 2.70 -1.47 20.73
C LEU A 93 1.20 -1.17 20.57
N THR A 94 0.63 -0.47 21.55
CA THR A 94 -0.77 -0.04 21.48
C THR A 94 -0.99 0.90 20.28
N SER A 95 -0.04 1.78 19.99
CA SER A 95 -0.08 2.63 18.79
C SER A 95 -0.17 1.81 17.50
N PHE A 96 0.61 0.73 17.39
CA PHE A 96 0.63 -0.12 16.20
C PHE A 96 -0.68 -0.91 16.05
N THR A 97 -1.14 -1.56 17.12
CA THR A 97 -2.37 -2.37 17.08
C THR A 97 -3.63 -1.52 16.85
N THR A 98 -3.67 -0.30 17.40
CA THR A 98 -4.69 0.70 17.08
C THR A 98 -4.63 1.12 15.61
N MET A 99 -3.44 1.44 15.09
CA MET A 99 -3.26 1.76 13.67
C MET A 99 -3.75 0.61 12.78
N GLN A 100 -3.30 -0.62 13.05
CA GLN A 100 -3.70 -1.83 12.32
C GLN A 100 -5.23 -2.03 12.28
N THR A 101 -5.94 -1.67 13.34
CA THR A 101 -7.41 -1.74 13.38
C THR A 101 -8.06 -0.79 12.37
N ALA A 102 -7.56 0.45 12.30
CA ALA A 102 -7.98 1.43 11.31
C ALA A 102 -7.65 0.97 9.88
N LEU A 103 -6.39 0.56 9.65
CA LEU A 103 -5.90 0.14 8.34
C LEU A 103 -6.65 -1.08 7.79
N ASN A 104 -6.91 -2.09 8.63
CA ASN A 104 -7.68 -3.26 8.22
C ASN A 104 -9.13 -2.90 7.87
N SER A 105 -9.73 -1.96 8.60
CA SER A 105 -11.09 -1.48 8.31
C SER A 105 -11.15 -0.76 6.96
N LEU A 106 -10.19 0.12 6.70
CA LEU A 106 -10.10 0.89 5.46
C LEU A 106 -9.79 -0.01 4.25
N ALA A 107 -8.78 -0.89 4.37
CA ALA A 107 -8.44 -1.85 3.33
C ALA A 107 -9.59 -2.82 3.02
N GLY A 108 -10.34 -3.23 4.05
CA GLY A 108 -11.54 -4.05 3.90
C GLY A 108 -12.65 -3.35 3.10
N HIS A 109 -12.87 -2.05 3.33
CA HIS A 109 -13.82 -1.25 2.55
C HIS A 109 -13.41 -1.17 1.08
N TYR A 110 -12.16 -0.78 0.79
CA TYR A 110 -11.67 -0.66 -0.58
C TYR A 110 -11.63 -1.99 -1.34
N ALA A 111 -11.41 -3.12 -0.65
CA ALA A 111 -11.47 -4.43 -1.28
C ALA A 111 -12.91 -4.91 -1.59
N GLY A 112 -13.86 -4.62 -0.70
CA GLY A 112 -15.24 -5.13 -0.81
C GLY A 112 -16.21 -4.22 -1.55
N TYR A 113 -15.95 -2.91 -1.58
CA TYR A 113 -16.88 -1.89 -2.02
C TYR A 113 -16.20 -0.82 -2.88
N ALA A 114 -15.41 -1.25 -3.87
CA ALA A 114 -14.77 -0.34 -4.82
C ALA A 114 -15.80 0.65 -5.42
N ASN A 115 -15.42 1.93 -5.50
CA ASN A 115 -16.26 3.04 -5.97
C ASN A 115 -17.52 3.34 -5.12
N ARG A 116 -17.57 2.91 -3.86
CA ARG A 116 -18.61 3.36 -2.91
C ARG A 116 -18.02 4.26 -1.83
N PRO A 117 -18.76 5.30 -1.42
CA PRO A 117 -18.34 6.14 -0.32
C PRO A 117 -18.22 5.33 0.97
N ILE A 118 -17.26 5.71 1.80
CA ILE A 118 -17.08 5.17 3.14
C ILE A 118 -18.33 5.54 3.95
N PRO A 119 -19.05 4.58 4.57
CA PRO A 119 -20.16 4.89 5.45
C PRO A 119 -19.71 5.80 6.61
N GLU A 120 -20.50 6.80 6.98
CA GLU A 120 -20.16 7.79 8.03
C GLU A 120 -19.68 7.13 9.35
N SER A 121 -20.41 6.11 9.83
CA SER A 121 -19.98 5.39 11.04
C SER A 121 -18.65 4.64 10.92
N LEU A 122 -18.26 4.23 9.70
CA LEU A 122 -16.96 3.62 9.43
C LEU A 122 -15.88 4.70 9.35
N HIS A 123 -16.17 5.80 8.67
CA HIS A 123 -15.33 6.98 8.59
C HIS A 123 -14.91 7.46 9.99
N ASP A 124 -15.88 7.78 10.85
CA ASP A 124 -15.63 8.31 12.21
C ASP A 124 -14.79 7.36 13.06
N ARG A 125 -15.02 6.05 12.90
CA ARG A 125 -14.25 5.03 13.60
C ARG A 125 -12.81 4.99 13.11
N ILE A 126 -12.59 5.01 11.80
CA ILE A 126 -11.24 5.04 11.22
C ILE A 126 -10.52 6.31 11.68
N GLU A 127 -11.14 7.48 11.54
CA GLU A 127 -10.54 8.75 11.95
C GLU A 127 -10.13 8.73 13.43
N LYS A 128 -11.04 8.28 14.30
CA LYS A 128 -10.78 8.17 15.74
C LYS A 128 -9.59 7.26 16.05
N GLU A 129 -9.51 6.10 15.42
CA GLU A 129 -8.40 5.17 15.65
C GLU A 129 -7.08 5.69 15.06
N LEU A 130 -7.09 6.38 13.91
CA LEU A 130 -5.90 7.04 13.33
C LEU A 130 -5.36 8.12 14.28
N ILE A 131 -6.20 9.03 14.76
CA ILE A 131 -5.83 10.08 15.73
C ILE A 131 -5.29 9.44 17.02
N LYS A 132 -5.91 8.37 17.48
CA LYS A 132 -5.47 7.67 18.69
C LYS A 132 -4.11 6.99 18.49
N ALA A 133 -3.88 6.35 17.34
CA ALA A 133 -2.59 5.74 17.00
C ALA A 133 -1.49 6.80 16.99
N GLU A 134 -1.69 7.90 16.26
CA GLU A 134 -0.78 9.04 16.16
C GLU A 134 -0.40 9.57 17.55
N ARG A 135 -1.40 9.93 18.37
CA ARG A 135 -1.16 10.47 19.71
C ARG A 135 -0.48 9.47 20.64
N THR A 136 -0.75 8.18 20.47
CA THR A 136 -0.12 7.13 21.29
C THR A 136 1.32 6.91 20.87
N ALA A 137 1.62 6.94 19.57
CA ALA A 137 2.98 6.81 19.05
C ALA A 137 3.88 7.95 19.56
N VAL A 138 3.39 9.19 19.50
CA VAL A 138 4.14 10.37 19.99
C VAL A 138 4.37 10.35 21.50
N ARG A 139 3.48 9.74 22.28
CA ARG A 139 3.57 9.69 23.76
C ARG A 139 4.38 8.51 24.29
N GLY A 140 4.46 7.42 23.52
CA GLY A 140 4.97 6.11 23.95
C GLY A 140 6.32 5.74 23.36
N SER A 141 7.00 6.68 22.70
CA SER A 141 8.39 6.56 22.24
C SER A 141 9.40 7.00 23.27
#